data_AF-A0A7C1NJ95-F1
#
_entry.id   AF-A0A7C1NJ95-F1
#
_cell.length_a   1.000
_cell.length_b   1.000
_cell.length_c   1.000
_cell.angle_alpha   90.00
_cell.angle_beta   90.00
_cell.angle_gamma   90.00
#
_symmetry.space_group_name_H-M   'P 1'
#
loop_
_entity.id
_entity.type
_entity.pdbx_description
1 polymer ?
#
loop_
_entity_poly.entity_id
_entity_poly.type
_entity_poly.pdbx_seq_one_letter_code
_entity_poly.pdbx_strand_id
1 'polypeptide(L)'
;MVEFGRQFGDMFKSVYDSDNNGVIGSSGVGVVTWINRGNLASFDWILSDFTIDVSWHDLDLSAIIPASTKLVGFRVWQRTTTVAVIFELRTKGNADYHNRSVNSSNAAFLDIHSDMWVVPDSNLLVEYRVSGPTDWTFLNVLIFGWFV
;
A
#
# COMPACT_ATOMS: atom_id res chain seq x y z
N MET A 1 -48.40 19.21 -38.34
CA MET A 1 -47.22 19.82 -37.69
C MET A 1 -46.46 18.65 -37.07
N VAL A 2 -45.37 18.21 -37.71
CA VAL A 2 -44.58 17.07 -37.23
C VAL A 2 -43.43 17.66 -36.43
N GLU A 3 -43.38 17.38 -35.14
CA GLU A 3 -42.34 17.86 -34.25
C GLU A 3 -41.08 17.03 -34.47
N PHE A 4 -40.08 17.61 -35.16
CA PHE A 4 -38.76 17.02 -35.27
C PHE A 4 -38.00 17.31 -33.97
N GLY A 5 -38.13 16.41 -32.99
CA GLY A 5 -37.22 16.36 -31.85
C GLY A 5 -35.80 16.06 -32.33
N ARG A 6 -35.03 17.12 -32.62
CA ARG A 6 -33.59 17.00 -32.83
C ARG A 6 -32.96 16.70 -31.48
N GLN A 7 -32.71 15.42 -31.20
CA GLN A 7 -31.65 15.03 -30.26
C GLN A 7 -30.35 15.62 -30.83
N PHE A 8 -29.94 16.77 -30.29
CA PHE A 8 -28.58 17.24 -30.48
C PHE A 8 -27.67 16.15 -29.91
N GLY A 9 -26.83 15.61 -30.79
CA GLY A 9 -26.06 14.39 -30.55
C GLY A 9 -25.32 14.44 -29.22
N ASP A 10 -25.69 13.51 -28.35
CA ASP A 10 -24.67 12.76 -27.62
C ASP A 10 -23.62 12.31 -28.64
N MET A 11 -22.35 12.55 -28.33
CA MET A 11 -21.25 12.36 -29.26
C MET A 11 -21.35 10.98 -29.88
N PHE A 12 -21.54 10.91 -31.21
CA PHE A 12 -21.52 9.66 -31.97
C PHE A 12 -20.47 8.71 -31.39
N LYS A 13 -20.89 7.50 -30.96
CA LYS A 13 -20.04 6.38 -30.56
C LYS A 13 -18.65 6.53 -31.15
N SER A 14 -17.75 7.14 -30.39
CA SER A 14 -16.45 7.48 -30.93
C SER A 14 -15.66 6.18 -31.00
N VAL A 15 -14.64 6.11 -31.86
CA VAL A 15 -13.72 4.95 -31.89
C VAL A 15 -13.12 4.68 -30.48
N TYR A 16 -13.18 5.67 -29.58
CA TYR A 16 -12.62 5.66 -28.24
C TYR A 16 -13.68 5.62 -27.10
N ASP A 17 -14.97 5.67 -27.41
CA ASP A 17 -16.10 5.56 -26.46
C ASP A 17 -17.13 4.62 -27.07
N SER A 18 -16.82 3.33 -26.98
CA SER A 18 -17.55 2.29 -27.70
C SER A 18 -18.88 1.91 -27.07
N ASP A 19 -19.04 2.24 -25.78
CA ASP A 19 -20.23 2.03 -24.95
C ASP A 19 -21.03 3.31 -24.69
N ASN A 20 -20.60 4.44 -25.23
CA ASN A 20 -21.33 5.71 -25.27
C ASN A 20 -21.78 6.16 -23.87
N ASN A 21 -20.85 6.05 -22.91
CA ASN A 21 -21.08 6.41 -21.51
C ASN A 21 -20.48 7.79 -21.16
N GLY A 22 -19.90 8.49 -22.14
CA GLY A 22 -19.28 9.81 -21.97
C GLY A 22 -17.86 9.76 -21.38
N VAL A 23 -17.28 8.57 -21.25
CA VAL A 23 -15.91 8.35 -20.76
C VAL A 23 -15.09 7.71 -21.88
N ILE A 24 -14.09 8.45 -22.37
CA ILE A 24 -13.06 7.88 -23.24
C ILE A 24 -12.11 7.08 -22.35
N GLY A 25 -12.40 5.79 -22.20
CA GLY A 25 -11.60 4.85 -21.41
C GLY A 25 -11.84 3.45 -21.93
N SER A 26 -10.77 2.66 -22.07
CA SER A 26 -10.89 1.28 -22.52
C SER A 26 -11.79 0.50 -21.57
N SER A 27 -13.01 0.22 -21.99
CA SER A 27 -13.92 -0.75 -21.41
C SER A 27 -13.23 -2.13 -21.52
N GLY A 28 -12.28 -2.42 -20.62
CA GLY A 28 -11.43 -3.62 -20.68
C GLY A 28 -10.13 -3.60 -19.88
N VAL A 29 -9.63 -2.45 -19.43
CA VAL A 29 -8.51 -2.39 -18.46
C VAL A 29 -9.13 -2.17 -17.09
N GLY A 30 -8.97 -3.12 -16.16
CA GLY A 30 -9.52 -3.01 -14.81
C GLY A 30 -9.16 -1.66 -14.20
N VAL A 31 -10.18 -0.90 -13.80
CA VAL A 31 -10.00 0.43 -13.21
C VAL A 31 -9.33 0.24 -11.85
N VAL A 32 -8.02 0.48 -11.80
CA VAL A 32 -7.27 0.47 -10.55
C VAL A 32 -7.51 1.80 -9.84
N THR A 33 -8.12 1.76 -8.65
CA THR A 33 -8.53 2.97 -7.93
C THR A 33 -7.74 3.13 -6.64
N TRP A 34 -7.13 4.29 -6.45
CA TRP A 34 -6.49 4.65 -5.19
C TRP A 34 -7.52 5.05 -4.13
N ILE A 35 -7.45 4.42 -2.97
CA ILE A 35 -8.24 4.75 -1.78
C ILE A 35 -7.30 5.35 -0.74
N ASN A 36 -7.49 6.64 -0.45
CA ASN A 36 -6.78 7.34 0.62
C ASN A 36 -7.49 7.05 1.96
N ARG A 37 -6.75 6.60 2.97
CA ARG A 37 -7.32 6.30 4.30
C ARG A 37 -7.60 7.55 5.14
N GLY A 38 -7.14 8.72 4.69
CA GLY A 38 -7.38 10.02 5.32
C GLY A 38 -6.36 10.36 6.41
N ASN A 39 -6.73 11.31 7.27
CA ASN A 39 -5.89 11.76 8.38
C ASN A 39 -6.10 10.88 9.62
N LEU A 40 -5.12 10.05 9.95
CA LEU A 40 -5.17 9.16 11.10
C LEU A 40 -4.55 9.83 12.34
N ALA A 41 -5.16 9.63 13.51
CA ALA A 41 -4.66 10.19 14.76
C ALA A 41 -3.55 9.33 15.41
N SER A 42 -3.39 8.08 14.96
CA SER A 42 -2.44 7.12 15.51
C SER A 42 -1.86 6.21 14.44
N PHE A 43 -0.73 5.59 14.74
CA PHE A 43 -0.18 4.49 13.96
C PHE A 43 -1.01 3.23 14.16
N ASP A 44 -0.99 2.33 13.18
CA ASP A 44 -1.67 1.03 13.25
C ASP A 44 -0.88 0.04 14.10
N TRP A 45 0.45 0.13 14.03
CA TRP A 45 1.37 -0.69 14.80
C TRP A 45 2.53 0.16 15.33
N ILE A 46 2.96 -0.19 16.52
CA ILE A 46 4.13 0.37 17.21
C ILE A 46 5.14 -0.74 17.51
N LEU A 47 6.32 -0.37 18.00
CA LEU A 47 7.44 -1.30 18.23
C LEU A 47 7.05 -2.57 19.00
N SER A 48 6.19 -2.45 20.02
CA SER A 48 5.77 -3.58 20.85
C SER A 48 4.88 -4.60 20.13
N ASP A 49 4.31 -4.24 18.98
CA ASP A 49 3.44 -5.13 18.19
C ASP A 49 4.24 -6.07 17.28
N PHE A 50 5.55 -5.85 17.15
CA PHE A 50 6.42 -6.62 16.27
C PHE A 50 7.32 -7.59 17.05
N THR A 51 7.53 -8.77 16.46
CA THR A 51 8.54 -9.72 16.95
C THR A 51 9.93 -9.34 16.41
N ILE A 52 10.91 -9.22 17.30
CA ILE A 52 12.28 -8.76 16.97
C ILE A 52 13.25 -9.95 17.03
N ASP A 53 13.34 -10.71 15.94
CA ASP A 53 14.12 -11.96 15.93
C ASP A 53 14.74 -12.29 14.56
N VAL A 54 14.87 -11.31 13.66
CA VAL A 54 15.37 -11.47 12.27
C VAL A 54 14.62 -12.50 11.41
N SER A 55 13.50 -13.03 11.89
CA SER A 55 12.64 -13.94 11.15
C SER A 55 11.53 -13.16 10.45
N TRP A 56 10.97 -13.76 9.40
CA TRP A 56 9.80 -13.23 8.72
C TRP A 56 8.54 -13.66 9.47
N HIS A 57 7.65 -12.71 9.72
CA HIS A 57 6.40 -12.90 10.45
C HIS A 57 5.23 -12.38 9.63
N ASP A 58 4.07 -13.00 9.79
CA ASP A 58 2.84 -12.55 9.15
C ASP A 58 2.32 -11.25 9.81
N LEU A 59 1.92 -10.30 8.97
CA LEU A 59 1.15 -9.11 9.36
C LEU A 59 -0.22 -9.18 8.68
N ASP A 60 -1.27 -9.29 9.48
CA ASP A 60 -2.65 -9.34 9.01
C ASP A 60 -3.22 -7.92 8.80
N LEU A 61 -3.68 -7.65 7.58
CA LEU A 61 -4.23 -6.36 7.17
C LEU A 61 -5.76 -6.38 7.07
N SER A 62 -6.40 -7.54 7.26
CA SER A 62 -7.82 -7.76 6.98
C SER A 62 -8.78 -6.89 7.80
N ALA A 63 -8.33 -6.39 8.94
CA ALA A 63 -9.09 -5.44 9.76
C ALA A 63 -9.12 -4.01 9.19
N ILE A 64 -8.24 -3.68 8.23
CA ILE A 64 -8.04 -2.31 7.73
C ILE A 64 -8.41 -2.17 6.26
N ILE A 65 -8.08 -3.16 5.43
CA ILE A 65 -8.25 -3.09 3.97
C ILE A 65 -9.27 -4.12 3.48
N PRO A 66 -9.99 -3.85 2.37
CA PRO A 66 -10.93 -4.81 1.79
C PRO A 66 -10.21 -5.95 1.04
N ALA A 67 -10.88 -7.09 0.89
CA ALA A 67 -10.40 -8.26 0.13
C ALA A 67 -10.06 -7.99 -1.34
N SER A 68 -10.59 -6.91 -1.93
CA SER A 68 -10.27 -6.51 -3.31
C SER A 68 -8.90 -5.85 -3.48
N THR A 69 -8.18 -5.56 -2.38
CA THR A 69 -6.94 -4.78 -2.40
C THR A 69 -5.84 -5.44 -3.25
N LYS A 70 -5.18 -4.63 -4.08
CA LYS A 70 -4.11 -5.04 -5.01
C LYS A 70 -2.72 -4.58 -4.56
N LEU A 71 -2.65 -3.46 -3.84
CA LEU A 71 -1.39 -2.89 -3.36
C LEU A 71 -1.68 -2.00 -2.14
N VAL A 72 -0.83 -2.09 -1.12
CA VAL A 72 -0.97 -1.31 0.11
C VAL A 72 0.21 -0.36 0.25
N GLY A 73 -0.09 0.90 0.58
CA GLY A 73 0.88 1.93 0.93
C GLY A 73 1.05 2.01 2.44
N PHE A 74 2.26 1.70 2.91
CA PHE A 74 2.69 1.82 4.29
C PHE A 74 3.56 3.05 4.47
N ARG A 75 3.43 3.73 5.59
CA ARG A 75 4.37 4.74 6.04
C ARG A 75 5.03 4.24 7.32
N VAL A 76 6.36 4.18 7.28
CA VAL A 76 7.20 3.63 8.35
C VAL A 76 8.11 4.69 8.88
N TRP A 77 8.08 4.88 10.19
CA TRP A 77 8.95 5.78 10.93
C TRP A 77 9.78 4.95 11.91
N GLN A 78 11.09 5.06 11.84
CA GLN A 78 11.99 4.41 12.79
C GLN A 78 13.01 5.38 13.38
N ARG A 79 13.46 5.06 14.59
CA ARG A 79 14.69 5.58 15.17
C ARG A 79 15.40 4.47 15.91
N THR A 80 16.71 4.42 15.71
CA THR A 80 17.57 3.40 16.32
C THR A 80 18.82 3.99 16.94
N THR A 81 19.43 3.32 17.91
CA THR A 81 20.70 3.74 18.57
C THR A 81 21.94 3.24 17.83
N THR A 82 21.77 2.39 16.82
CA THR A 82 22.84 1.90 15.94
C THR A 82 22.46 2.07 14.47
N VAL A 83 23.48 1.93 13.62
CA VAL A 83 23.37 1.99 12.16
C VAL A 83 23.07 0.61 11.58
N ALA A 84 22.54 0.58 10.36
CA ALA A 84 22.21 -0.63 9.61
C ALA A 84 21.15 -1.52 10.29
N VAL A 85 20.27 -0.90 11.07
CA VAL A 85 19.07 -1.52 11.63
C VAL A 85 17.94 -1.35 10.61
N ILE A 86 17.16 -2.40 10.38
CA ILE A 86 16.28 -2.51 9.23
C ILE A 86 14.88 -3.00 9.66
N PHE A 87 13.86 -2.31 9.15
CA PHE A 87 12.49 -2.81 9.04
C PHE A 87 12.17 -3.11 7.58
N GLU A 88 11.57 -4.28 7.32
CA GLU A 88 11.30 -4.74 5.96
C GLU A 88 9.90 -5.30 5.82
N LEU A 89 9.33 -5.12 4.64
CA LEU A 89 8.02 -5.66 4.27
C LEU A 89 8.09 -6.34 2.90
N ARG A 90 7.38 -7.45 2.75
CA ARG A 90 7.24 -8.16 1.46
C ARG A 90 5.91 -8.89 1.33
N THR A 91 5.57 -9.27 0.11
CA THR A 91 4.46 -10.20 -0.14
C THR A 91 4.75 -11.54 0.52
N LYS A 92 3.74 -12.12 1.18
CA LYS A 92 3.86 -13.40 1.88
C LYS A 92 4.40 -14.51 0.97
N GLY A 93 5.34 -15.30 1.48
CA GLY A 93 5.99 -16.38 0.74
C GLY A 93 6.99 -15.94 -0.33
N ASN A 94 7.22 -14.64 -0.55
CA ASN A 94 8.20 -14.18 -1.53
C ASN A 94 9.64 -14.39 -1.01
N ALA A 95 10.38 -15.33 -1.62
CA ALA A 95 11.76 -15.61 -1.23
C ALA A 95 12.82 -14.66 -1.85
N ASP A 96 12.47 -13.85 -2.85
CA ASP A 96 13.43 -12.98 -3.52
C ASP A 96 13.85 -11.79 -2.65
N TYR A 97 15.16 -11.64 -2.47
CA TYR A 97 15.77 -10.58 -1.69
C TYR A 97 15.54 -9.19 -2.34
N HIS A 98 15.38 -9.09 -3.65
CA HIS A 98 15.25 -7.82 -4.36
C HIS A 98 13.83 -7.28 -4.37
N ASN A 99 12.84 -8.14 -4.18
CA ASN A 99 11.42 -7.78 -4.25
C ASN A 99 10.83 -7.59 -2.85
N ARG A 100 11.38 -6.63 -2.11
CA ARG A 100 10.87 -6.20 -0.82
C ARG A 100 11.09 -4.70 -0.60
N SER A 101 10.26 -4.12 0.24
CA SER A 101 10.47 -2.76 0.71
C SER A 101 11.37 -2.76 1.94
N VAL A 102 12.28 -1.78 2.03
CA VAL A 102 13.27 -1.68 3.10
C VAL A 102 13.32 -0.26 3.67
N ASN A 103 13.25 -0.16 4.99
CA ASN A 103 13.52 1.06 5.74
C ASN A 103 14.74 0.80 6.64
N SER A 104 15.87 1.47 6.36
CA SER A 104 17.17 1.18 7.00
C SER A 104 17.76 2.43 7.65
N SER A 105 18.36 2.27 8.83
CA SER A 105 19.07 3.34 9.51
C SER A 105 20.47 3.56 8.90
N ASN A 106 20.73 4.77 8.43
CA ASN A 106 22.06 5.17 7.92
C ASN A 106 22.93 5.87 8.97
N ALA A 107 22.33 6.33 10.08
CA ALA A 107 23.01 6.89 11.23
C ALA A 107 22.22 6.58 12.52
N ALA A 108 22.91 6.55 13.66
CA ALA A 108 22.28 6.41 14.97
C ALA A 108 21.53 7.69 15.37
N PHE A 109 20.45 7.54 16.14
CA PHE A 109 19.60 8.60 16.69
C PHE A 109 18.94 9.54 15.66
N LEU A 110 18.85 9.12 14.39
CA LEU A 110 18.08 9.84 13.38
C LEU A 110 16.70 9.24 13.19
N ASP A 111 15.73 10.12 12.94
CA ASP A 111 14.39 9.72 12.49
C ASP A 111 14.46 9.44 11.00
N ILE A 112 14.16 8.19 10.63
CA ILE A 112 14.12 7.75 9.25
C ILE A 112 12.68 7.43 8.90
N HIS A 113 12.20 8.07 7.83
CA HIS A 113 10.85 7.93 7.32
C HIS A 113 10.89 7.30 5.93
N SER A 114 9.99 6.38 5.64
CA SER A 114 9.81 5.85 4.28
C SER A 114 8.36 5.49 4.01
N ASP A 115 7.97 5.70 2.75
CA ASP A 115 6.74 5.13 2.23
C ASP A 115 7.10 3.83 1.48
N MET A 116 6.46 2.74 1.87
CA MET A 116 6.74 1.37 1.42
C MET A 116 5.49 0.80 0.76
N TRP A 117 5.68 0.04 -0.32
CA TRP A 117 4.57 -0.48 -1.14
C TRP A 117 4.68 -1.99 -1.24
N VAL A 118 3.61 -2.70 -0.86
CA VAL A 118 3.60 -4.16 -0.83
C VAL A 118 2.25 -4.71 -1.29
N VAL A 119 2.30 -5.77 -2.09
CA VAL A 119 1.13 -6.53 -2.52
C VAL A 119 0.78 -7.55 -1.43
N PRO A 120 -0.41 -7.48 -0.80
CA PRO A 120 -0.85 -8.52 0.12
C PRO A 120 -1.20 -9.80 -0.63
N ASP A 121 -1.16 -10.95 0.05
CA ASP A 121 -1.64 -12.20 -0.50
C ASP A 121 -3.18 -12.27 -0.56
N SER A 122 -3.74 -13.40 -0.99
CA SER A 122 -5.20 -13.59 -1.07
C SER A 122 -5.90 -13.58 0.29
N ASN A 123 -5.16 -13.72 1.39
CA ASN A 123 -5.68 -13.66 2.76
C ASN A 123 -5.41 -12.30 3.42
N LEU A 124 -5.00 -11.31 2.63
CA LEU A 124 -4.62 -9.97 3.10
C LEU A 124 -3.43 -9.97 4.08
N LEU A 125 -2.51 -10.94 3.91
CA LEU A 125 -1.28 -11.02 4.68
C LEU A 125 -0.12 -10.43 3.89
N VAL A 126 0.75 -9.72 4.60
CA VAL A 126 2.12 -9.42 4.18
C VAL A 126 3.08 -10.02 5.20
N GLU A 127 4.35 -10.13 4.85
CA GLU A 127 5.38 -10.52 5.81
C GLU A 127 6.22 -9.32 6.20
N TYR A 128 6.56 -9.22 7.49
CA TYR A 128 7.50 -8.23 8.02
C TYR A 128 8.74 -8.91 8.60
N ARG A 129 9.84 -8.17 8.63
CA ARG A 129 11.05 -8.57 9.34
C ARG A 129 11.63 -7.36 10.05
N VAL A 130 11.98 -7.56 11.32
CA VAL A 130 12.67 -6.56 12.14
C VAL A 130 14.07 -7.09 12.44
N SER A 131 15.10 -6.30 12.11
CA SER A 131 16.47 -6.68 12.43
C SER A 131 16.69 -6.76 13.95
N GLY A 132 17.68 -7.56 14.36
CA GLY A 132 17.86 -8.10 15.71
C GLY A 132 17.87 -7.13 16.90
N PRO A 133 17.85 -7.68 18.12
CA PRO A 133 17.47 -6.96 19.32
C PRO A 133 18.65 -6.13 19.82
N THR A 134 18.48 -4.81 19.90
CA THR A 134 18.82 -3.97 21.09
C THR A 134 18.74 -2.47 20.81
N ASP A 135 18.56 -2.04 19.57
CA ASP A 135 18.79 -0.64 19.25
C ASP A 135 17.55 0.14 18.81
N TRP A 136 16.36 -0.40 18.97
CA TRP A 136 15.13 0.31 18.59
C TRP A 136 14.71 1.31 19.66
N THR A 137 14.61 2.59 19.29
CA THR A 137 13.97 3.63 20.13
C THR A 137 12.46 3.66 19.87
N PHE A 138 12.08 3.66 18.59
CA PHE A 138 10.70 3.44 18.16
C PHE A 138 10.67 2.84 16.75
N LEU A 139 9.57 2.18 16.46
CA LEU A 139 9.14 1.76 15.13
C LEU A 139 7.64 2.00 15.08
N ASN A 140 7.20 2.84 14.16
CA ASN A 140 5.81 3.21 14.00
C ASN A 140 5.41 2.97 12.54
N VAL A 141 4.33 2.22 12.33
CA VAL A 141 3.87 1.81 11.00
C VAL A 141 2.39 2.17 10.87
N LEU A 142 2.04 2.80 9.75
CA LEU A 142 0.65 3.07 9.37
C LEU A 142 0.38 2.70 7.92
N ILE A 143 -0.84 2.29 7.62
CA ILE A 143 -1.37 2.22 6.25
C ILE A 143 -1.97 3.58 5.91
N PHE A 144 -1.45 4.25 4.88
CA PHE A 144 -1.98 5.54 4.43
C PHE A 144 -2.99 5.41 3.27
N GLY A 145 -3.03 4.26 2.62
CA GLY A 145 -3.99 3.97 1.56
C GLY A 145 -3.69 2.68 0.82
N TRP A 146 -4.53 2.37 -0.17
CA TRP A 146 -4.40 1.16 -0.97
C TRP A 146 -5.02 1.31 -2.36
N PHE A 147 -4.63 0.45 -3.29
CA PHE A 147 -5.26 0.31 -4.60
C PHE A 147 -6.24 -0.87 -4.59
N VAL A 148 -7.41 -0.70 -5.21
CA VAL A 148 -8.37 -1.77 -5.53
C VAL A 148 -8.45 -2.02 -7.03
#